data_AF-A0A1G0PLH2-F1
#
_entry.id   AF-A0A1G0PLH2-F1
#
_cell.length_a   1.000
_cell.length_b   1.000
_cell.length_c   1.000
_cell.angle_alpha   90.00
_cell.angle_beta   90.00
_cell.angle_gamma   90.00
#
_symmetry.space_group_name_H-M   'P 1'
#
loop_
_entity.id
_entity.type
_entity.pdbx_description
1 polymer ?
#
loop_
_entity_poly.entity_id
_entity_poly.type
_entity_poly.pdbx_seq_one_letter_code
_entity_poly.pdbx_strand_id
1 'polypeptide(L)'
;MKINYYNEKIPSSVVLIRFIVGAVFLSEGIQKFLFSDALGIGRFIKIGIPAPEIMAPFVGIVEIVCGTLVLIGLFTRLASIPLLINISVAILSTKIPILLGHSYLFFNLPKLGQYGFWSMLHDARTDFSMFFGSIFLIIVGGGKLSLDYLIHKNKIYPKGASKE
;
A
#
# COMPACT_ATOMS: atom_id res chain seq x y z
N MET A 1 6.41 9.93 39.24
CA MET A 1 5.26 9.99 38.32
C MET A 1 5.37 8.82 37.33
N LYS A 2 4.77 7.66 37.66
CA LYS A 2 4.75 6.50 36.75
C LYS A 2 3.62 6.73 35.75
N ILE A 3 3.97 7.05 34.51
CA ILE A 3 2.99 7.23 33.44
C ILE A 3 2.47 5.82 33.07
N ASN A 4 1.22 5.55 33.42
CA ASN A 4 0.50 4.33 33.05
C ASN A 4 0.24 4.30 31.53
N TYR A 5 1.19 3.76 30.76
CA TYR A 5 1.04 3.54 29.31
C TYR A 5 0.45 2.16 28.94
N TYR A 6 0.13 1.30 29.91
CA TYR A 6 -0.10 -0.13 29.69
C TYR A 6 -1.56 -0.58 29.78
N ASN A 7 -2.49 0.05 29.05
CA ASN A 7 -3.79 -0.63 28.88
C ASN A 7 -4.59 -0.37 27.60
N GLU A 8 -4.00 0.23 26.56
CA GLU A 8 -4.59 0.05 25.23
C GLU A 8 -4.11 -1.29 24.66
N LYS A 9 -4.97 -2.31 24.79
CA LYS A 9 -4.77 -3.59 24.11
C LYS A 9 -4.59 -3.29 22.62
N ILE A 10 -3.36 -3.38 22.10
CA ILE A 10 -3.09 -3.31 20.66
C ILE A 10 -4.12 -4.21 19.94
N PRO A 11 -4.98 -3.67 19.08
CA PRO A 11 -6.13 -4.43 18.59
C PRO A 11 -5.68 -5.49 17.59
N SER A 12 -6.19 -6.72 17.73
CA SER A 12 -5.91 -7.80 16.77
C SER A 12 -6.60 -7.55 15.42
N SER A 13 -7.64 -6.71 15.39
CA SER A 13 -8.38 -6.35 14.17
C SER A 13 -7.54 -5.63 13.11
N VAL A 14 -6.38 -5.06 13.48
CA VAL A 14 -5.41 -4.47 12.55
C VAL A 14 -4.99 -5.45 11.46
N VAL A 15 -5.05 -6.76 11.73
CA VAL A 15 -4.74 -7.80 10.73
C VAL A 15 -5.63 -7.71 9.49
N LEU A 16 -6.89 -7.26 9.63
CA LEU A 16 -7.81 -7.12 8.50
C LEU A 16 -7.35 -6.02 7.55
N ILE A 17 -6.88 -4.89 8.11
CA ILE A 17 -6.35 -3.77 7.32
C ILE A 17 -5.01 -4.17 6.68
N ARG A 18 -4.14 -4.86 7.42
CA ARG A 18 -2.90 -5.41 6.85
C ARG A 18 -3.17 -6.37 5.70
N PHE A 19 -4.15 -7.25 5.87
CA PHE A 19 -4.52 -8.22 4.86
C PHE A 19 -4.98 -7.52 3.59
N ILE A 20 -5.93 -6.58 3.67
CA ILE A 20 -6.44 -5.92 2.47
C ILE A 20 -5.38 -5.03 1.79
N VAL A 21 -4.62 -4.24 2.56
CA VAL A 21 -3.56 -3.38 2.01
C VAL A 21 -2.47 -4.24 1.38
N GLY A 22 -1.95 -5.19 2.14
CA GLY A 22 -0.86 -6.03 1.69
C GLY A 22 -1.25 -6.93 0.51
N ALA A 23 -2.46 -7.51 0.49
CA ALA A 23 -2.91 -8.38 -0.60
C ALA A 23 -3.13 -7.63 -1.91
N VAL A 24 -3.74 -6.43 -1.85
CA VAL A 24 -3.95 -5.60 -3.05
C VAL A 24 -2.61 -5.17 -3.64
N PHE A 25 -1.70 -4.61 -2.84
CA PHE A 25 -0.39 -4.21 -3.37
C PHE A 25 0.43 -5.40 -3.86
N LEU A 26 0.48 -6.51 -3.10
CA LEU A 26 1.21 -7.70 -3.54
C LEU A 26 0.69 -8.22 -4.88
N SER A 27 -0.63 -8.36 -5.03
CA SER A 27 -1.23 -8.85 -6.26
C SER A 27 -1.07 -7.88 -7.43
N GLU A 28 -1.25 -6.58 -7.23
CA GLU A 28 -0.99 -5.55 -8.26
C GLU A 28 0.48 -5.54 -8.70
N GLY A 29 1.40 -5.72 -7.76
CA GLY A 29 2.83 -5.78 -8.04
C GLY A 29 3.20 -6.99 -8.89
N ILE A 30 2.70 -8.18 -8.55
CA ILE A 30 2.90 -9.41 -9.35
C ILE A 30 2.32 -9.25 -10.76
N GLN A 31 1.11 -8.68 -10.86
CA GLN A 31 0.42 -8.50 -12.13
C GLN A 31 1.17 -7.58 -13.10
N LYS A 32 1.97 -6.61 -12.62
CA LYS A 32 2.83 -5.78 -13.48
C LYS A 32 3.87 -6.58 -14.25
N PHE A 33 4.29 -7.75 -13.74
CA PHE A 33 5.20 -8.66 -14.43
C PHE A 33 4.46 -9.68 -15.29
N LEU A 34 3.39 -10.28 -14.76
CA LEU A 34 2.61 -11.29 -15.49
C LEU A 34 1.86 -10.72 -16.69
N PHE A 35 1.37 -9.49 -16.56
CA PHE A 35 0.55 -8.80 -17.56
C PHE A 35 1.16 -7.44 -17.91
N SER A 36 2.45 -7.43 -18.27
CA SER A 36 3.23 -6.20 -18.51
C SER A 36 2.57 -5.23 -19.51
N ASP A 37 1.99 -5.72 -20.60
CA ASP A 37 1.35 -4.86 -21.60
C ASP A 37 0.06 -4.19 -21.09
N ALA A 38 -0.67 -4.88 -20.21
CA ALA A 38 -1.97 -4.44 -19.71
C ALA A 38 -1.85 -3.62 -18.42
N LEU A 39 -0.93 -4.00 -17.52
CA LEU A 39 -0.83 -3.49 -16.15
C LEU A 39 0.57 -2.96 -15.79
N GLY A 40 1.62 -3.43 -16.47
CA GLY A 40 3.01 -2.98 -16.28
C GLY A 40 3.44 -1.90 -17.27
N ILE A 41 4.51 -2.16 -18.04
CA ILE A 41 5.14 -1.20 -18.97
C ILE A 41 4.12 -0.62 -19.94
N GLY A 42 3.29 -1.45 -20.57
CA GLY A 42 2.31 -1.00 -21.56
C GLY A 42 1.25 -0.06 -20.96
N ARG A 43 0.88 -0.25 -19.69
CA ARG A 43 -0.01 0.67 -18.97
C ARG A 43 0.70 1.98 -18.64
N PHE A 44 1.95 1.93 -18.20
CA PHE A 44 2.73 3.11 -17.84
C PHE A 44 2.98 4.00 -19.06
N ILE A 45 3.22 3.41 -20.24
CA ILE A 45 3.26 4.13 -21.52
C ILE A 45 1.93 4.85 -21.79
N LYS A 46 0.81 4.14 -21.66
CA LYS A 46 -0.53 4.72 -21.90
C LYS A 46 -0.83 5.88 -20.94
N ILE A 47 -0.44 5.76 -19.67
CA ILE A 47 -0.62 6.80 -18.65
C ILE A 47 0.37 7.97 -18.87
N GLY A 48 1.48 7.78 -19.57
CA GLY A 48 2.50 8.81 -19.76
C GLY A 48 3.53 8.89 -18.63
N ILE A 49 3.74 7.81 -17.87
CA ILE A 49 4.76 7.77 -16.83
C ILE A 49 6.16 7.79 -17.50
N PRO A 50 7.07 8.71 -17.09
CA PRO A 50 8.42 8.77 -17.63
C PRO A 50 9.21 7.48 -17.42
N ALA A 51 10.08 7.13 -18.37
CA ALA A 51 10.91 5.92 -18.33
C ALA A 51 10.13 4.65 -17.92
N PRO A 52 9.06 4.27 -18.65
CA PRO A 52 8.13 3.23 -18.24
C PRO A 52 8.79 1.85 -18.10
N GLU A 53 9.83 1.57 -18.89
CA GLU A 53 10.63 0.35 -18.83
C GLU A 53 11.39 0.18 -17.49
N ILE A 54 11.66 1.29 -16.80
CA ILE A 54 12.31 1.30 -15.48
C ILE A 54 11.26 1.44 -14.38
N MET A 55 10.33 2.38 -14.54
CA MET A 55 9.36 2.72 -13.51
C MET A 55 8.34 1.62 -13.25
N ALA A 56 7.83 0.92 -14.28
CA ALA A 56 6.86 -0.14 -14.06
C ALA A 56 7.45 -1.32 -13.27
N PRO A 57 8.64 -1.88 -13.62
CA PRO A 57 9.29 -2.90 -12.80
C PRO A 57 9.67 -2.41 -11.41
N PHE A 58 10.18 -1.18 -11.27
CA PHE A 58 10.52 -0.60 -9.98
C PHE A 58 9.30 -0.54 -9.04
N VAL A 59 8.19 0.02 -9.52
CA VAL A 59 6.93 0.07 -8.76
C VAL A 59 6.45 -1.33 -8.42
N GLY A 60 6.49 -2.27 -9.38
CA GLY A 60 6.11 -3.66 -9.14
C GLY A 60 6.92 -4.33 -8.03
N ILE A 61 8.25 -4.14 -8.00
CA ILE A 61 9.11 -4.68 -6.93
C ILE A 61 8.76 -4.05 -5.59
N VAL A 62 8.58 -2.72 -5.54
CA VAL A 62 8.22 -2.01 -4.31
C VAL A 62 6.90 -2.55 -3.75
N GLU A 63 5.90 -2.73 -4.59
CA GLU A 63 4.60 -3.27 -4.21
C GLU A 63 4.67 -4.71 -3.70
N ILE A 64 5.43 -5.58 -4.38
CA ILE A 64 5.60 -6.98 -3.97
C ILE A 64 6.30 -7.05 -2.61
N VAL A 65 7.44 -6.38 -2.48
CA VAL A 65 8.26 -6.43 -1.27
C VAL A 65 7.51 -5.81 -0.10
N CYS A 66 7.02 -4.58 -0.25
CA CYS A 66 6.35 -3.87 0.84
C CYS A 66 4.97 -4.45 1.14
N GLY A 67 4.23 -4.89 0.13
CA GLY A 67 2.95 -5.58 0.31
C GLY A 67 3.12 -6.89 1.10
N THR A 68 4.14 -7.68 0.78
CA THR A 68 4.49 -8.90 1.55
C THR A 68 4.88 -8.57 2.98
N LEU A 69 5.73 -7.56 3.20
CA LEU A 69 6.12 -7.11 4.54
C LEU A 69 4.92 -6.68 5.38
N VAL A 70 3.98 -5.92 4.79
CA VAL A 70 2.72 -5.53 5.44
C VAL A 70 1.85 -6.75 5.74
N LEU A 71 1.72 -7.70 4.81
CA LEU A 71 0.94 -8.92 5.00
C LEU A 71 1.44 -9.75 6.18
N ILE A 72 2.75 -9.97 6.30
CA ILE A 72 3.33 -10.73 7.43
C ILE A 72 3.49 -9.88 8.69
N GLY A 73 3.43 -8.55 8.55
CA GLY A 73 3.51 -7.60 9.65
C GLY A 73 4.94 -7.44 10.14
N LEU A 74 5.88 -7.32 9.20
CA LEU A 74 7.28 -7.07 9.46
C LEU A 74 7.63 -5.67 8.97
N PHE A 75 8.24 -4.86 9.82
CA PHE A 75 8.50 -3.44 9.56
C PHE A 75 7.28 -2.68 9.05
N THR A 76 6.09 -2.98 9.62
CA THR A 76 4.80 -2.59 9.03
C THR A 76 4.71 -1.09 8.73
N ARG A 77 5.19 -0.25 9.66
CA ARG A 77 5.18 1.22 9.49
C ARG A 77 6.09 1.67 8.36
N LEU A 78 7.30 1.11 8.27
CA LEU A 78 8.27 1.47 7.24
C LEU A 78 7.82 0.98 5.87
N ALA A 79 7.29 -0.24 5.78
CA ALA A 79 6.78 -0.81 4.53
C ALA A 79 5.53 -0.08 4.02
N SER A 80 4.72 0.52 4.91
CA SER A 80 3.52 1.27 4.49
C SER A 80 3.83 2.64 3.86
N ILE A 81 5.00 3.23 4.14
CA ILE A 81 5.42 4.52 3.57
C ILE A 81 5.59 4.46 2.03
N PRO A 82 6.40 3.56 1.45
CA PRO A 82 6.55 3.47 0.01
C PRO A 82 5.24 3.07 -0.69
N LEU A 83 4.41 2.24 -0.06
CA LEU A 83 3.07 1.91 -0.56
C LEU A 83 2.16 3.15 -0.62
N LEU A 84 2.19 3.99 0.42
CA LEU A 84 1.46 5.25 0.43
C LEU A 84 1.93 6.20 -0.67
N ILE A 85 3.24 6.32 -0.87
CA ILE A 85 3.81 7.15 -1.96
C ILE A 85 3.34 6.61 -3.32
N ASN A 86 3.43 5.31 -3.54
CA ASN A 86 3.05 4.68 -4.80
C ASN A 86 1.57 4.92 -5.14
N ILE A 87 0.65 4.68 -4.20
CA ILE A 87 -0.77 4.93 -4.45
C ILE A 87 -1.11 6.42 -4.57
N SER A 88 -0.35 7.31 -3.91
CA SER A 88 -0.48 8.75 -4.13
C SER A 88 -0.14 9.13 -5.56
N VAL A 89 0.96 8.60 -6.10
CA VAL A 89 1.36 8.82 -7.50
C VAL A 89 0.34 8.20 -8.46
N ALA A 90 -0.22 7.03 -8.16
CA ALA A 90 -1.29 6.44 -8.95
C ALA A 90 -2.55 7.33 -9.01
N ILE A 91 -2.96 7.91 -7.87
CA ILE A 91 -4.08 8.85 -7.81
C ILE A 91 -3.79 10.09 -8.65
N LEU A 92 -2.61 10.69 -8.50
CA LEU A 92 -2.21 11.89 -9.24
C LEU A 92 -2.10 11.64 -10.75
N SER A 93 -1.58 10.48 -11.14
CA SER A 93 -1.33 10.15 -12.55
C SER A 93 -2.56 9.67 -13.30
N THR A 94 -3.53 9.05 -12.62
CA THR A 94 -4.69 8.46 -13.29
C THR A 94 -6.00 9.15 -12.94
N LYS A 95 -6.22 9.46 -11.66
CA LYS A 95 -7.53 9.91 -11.17
C LYS A 95 -7.73 11.41 -11.37
N ILE A 96 -6.67 12.21 -11.25
CA ILE A 96 -6.75 13.65 -11.54
C ILE A 96 -7.09 13.93 -13.02
N PRO A 97 -6.44 13.28 -14.02
CA PRO A 97 -6.90 13.39 -15.41
C PRO A 97 -8.37 13.00 -15.59
N ILE A 98 -8.84 11.91 -14.95
CA ILE A 98 -10.25 11.48 -15.03
C ILE A 98 -11.20 12.53 -14.45
N LEU A 99 -10.82 13.17 -13.34
CA LEU A 99 -11.58 14.25 -12.71
C LEU A 99 -11.69 15.46 -13.64
N LEU A 100 -10.57 15.85 -14.27
CA LEU A 100 -10.48 17.02 -15.14
C LEU A 100 -11.05 16.77 -16.55
N GLY A 101 -11.09 15.51 -16.99
CA GLY A 101 -11.51 15.13 -18.34
C GLY A 101 -10.49 15.44 -19.43
N HIS A 102 -9.24 15.77 -19.06
CA HIS A 102 -8.15 16.02 -20.00
C HIS A 102 -6.80 15.59 -19.40
N SER A 103 -5.79 15.44 -20.25
CA SER A 103 -4.42 15.16 -19.81
C SER A 103 -3.90 16.27 -18.90
N TYR A 104 -3.09 15.91 -17.90
CA TYR A 104 -2.54 16.84 -16.91
C TYR A 104 -1.06 16.57 -16.71
N LEU A 105 -0.25 17.62 -16.80
CA LEU A 105 1.20 17.53 -16.67
C LEU A 105 1.78 16.57 -17.74
N PHE A 106 2.55 15.56 -17.35
CA PHE A 106 3.02 14.47 -18.22
C PHE A 106 2.07 13.27 -18.28
N PHE A 107 0.91 13.33 -17.62
CA PHE A 107 -0.03 12.22 -17.56
C PHE A 107 -1.16 12.34 -18.58
N ASN A 108 -1.37 11.26 -19.30
CA ASN A 108 -2.42 11.12 -20.31
C ASN A 108 -3.74 10.70 -19.69
N LEU A 109 -4.83 11.18 -20.29
CA LEU A 109 -6.18 10.81 -19.89
C LEU A 109 -6.46 9.30 -20.12
N PRO A 110 -6.77 8.52 -19.06
CA PRO A 110 -7.22 7.15 -19.22
C PRO A 110 -8.53 7.10 -20.02
N LYS A 111 -8.68 6.14 -20.92
CA LYS A 111 -9.90 6.02 -21.75
C LYS A 111 -11.07 5.48 -20.92
N LEU A 112 -12.08 6.32 -20.69
CA LEU A 112 -13.33 5.96 -20.00
C LEU A 112 -14.55 6.42 -20.83
N GLY A 113 -15.72 5.82 -20.54
CA GLY A 113 -16.98 6.20 -21.19
C GLY A 113 -17.51 7.58 -20.78
N GLN A 114 -17.16 8.05 -19.59
CA GLN A 114 -17.53 9.36 -19.07
C GLN A 114 -16.48 9.86 -18.08
N TYR A 115 -16.29 11.17 -18.00
CA TYR A 115 -15.32 11.84 -17.14
C TYR A 115 -16.00 12.72 -16.09
N GLY A 116 -15.22 13.22 -15.14
CA GLY A 116 -15.68 14.07 -14.06
C GLY A 116 -15.63 13.39 -12.70
N PHE A 117 -16.17 14.10 -11.70
CA PHE A 117 -16.04 13.74 -10.29
C PHE A 117 -16.55 12.33 -9.96
N TRP A 118 -17.74 11.97 -10.45
CA TRP A 118 -18.35 10.67 -10.17
C TRP A 118 -17.60 9.51 -10.81
N SER A 119 -17.12 9.68 -12.05
CA SER A 119 -16.28 8.69 -12.72
C SER A 119 -14.96 8.49 -12.00
N MET A 120 -14.32 9.59 -11.59
CA MET A 120 -13.07 9.55 -10.84
C MET A 120 -13.27 8.80 -9.51
N LEU A 121 -14.30 9.16 -8.72
CA LEU A 121 -14.58 8.50 -7.46
C LEU A 121 -14.86 7.01 -7.65
N HIS A 122 -15.66 6.64 -8.66
CA HIS A 122 -15.98 5.24 -8.95
C HIS A 122 -14.74 4.43 -9.30
N ASP A 123 -13.85 5.00 -10.11
CA ASP A 123 -12.59 4.36 -10.52
C ASP A 123 -11.54 4.35 -9.39
N ALA A 124 -11.58 5.33 -8.48
CA ALA A 124 -10.60 5.50 -7.40
C ALA A 124 -10.95 4.78 -6.08
N ARG A 125 -12.05 4.01 -6.00
CA ARG A 125 -12.52 3.36 -4.75
C ARG A 125 -11.43 2.53 -4.09
N THR A 126 -10.73 1.71 -4.87
CA THR A 126 -9.62 0.89 -4.39
C THR A 126 -8.44 1.76 -3.98
N ASP A 127 -8.09 2.76 -4.79
CA ASP A 127 -6.96 3.65 -4.51
C ASP A 127 -7.13 4.42 -3.19
N PHE A 128 -8.30 4.98 -2.93
CA PHE A 128 -8.58 5.66 -1.67
C PHE A 128 -8.56 4.69 -0.48
N SER A 129 -9.09 3.49 -0.65
CA SER A 129 -9.05 2.47 0.40
C SER A 129 -7.60 2.09 0.74
N MET A 130 -6.74 1.97 -0.26
CA MET A 130 -5.31 1.66 -0.07
C MET A 130 -4.53 2.85 0.51
N PHE A 131 -4.87 4.07 0.10
CA PHE A 131 -4.27 5.30 0.63
C PHE A 131 -4.56 5.45 2.13
N PHE A 132 -5.84 5.43 2.52
CA PHE A 132 -6.22 5.53 3.93
C PHE A 132 -5.80 4.30 4.75
N GLY A 133 -5.86 3.11 4.17
CA GLY A 133 -5.35 1.88 4.82
C GLY A 133 -3.85 1.96 5.12
N SER A 134 -3.06 2.50 4.19
CA SER A 134 -1.62 2.69 4.40
C SER A 134 -1.34 3.75 5.47
N ILE A 135 -2.08 4.88 5.48
CA ILE A 135 -1.99 5.89 6.55
C ILE A 135 -2.32 5.27 7.91
N PHE A 136 -3.39 4.48 7.99
CA PHE A 136 -3.78 3.79 9.21
C PHE A 136 -2.63 2.89 9.72
N LEU A 137 -1.98 2.13 8.85
CA LEU A 137 -0.87 1.25 9.22
C LEU A 137 0.39 2.01 9.64
N ILE A 138 0.64 3.20 9.08
CA ILE A 138 1.72 4.08 9.53
C ILE A 138 1.48 4.58 10.96
N ILE A 139 0.25 5.01 11.26
CA ILE A 139 -0.13 5.57 12.57
C ILE A 139 -0.19 4.47 13.63
N VAL A 140 -0.91 3.38 13.35
CA VAL A 140 -1.19 2.32 14.33
C VAL A 140 -0.07 1.29 14.38
N GLY A 141 0.50 0.88 13.24
CA GLY A 141 1.48 -0.20 13.13
C GLY A 141 0.87 -1.58 12.87
N GLY A 142 1.62 -2.65 13.20
CA GLY A 142 1.31 -4.02 12.76
C GLY A 142 0.24 -4.79 13.53
N GLY A 143 -0.15 -4.33 14.72
CA GLY A 143 -1.08 -5.05 15.60
C GLY A 143 -0.45 -6.24 16.34
N LYS A 144 -1.22 -6.95 17.19
CA LYS A 144 -0.72 -8.09 17.97
C LYS A 144 -0.35 -9.33 17.14
N LEU A 145 -1.01 -9.49 15.99
CA LEU A 145 -0.77 -10.60 15.07
C LEU A 145 0.33 -10.26 14.03
N SER A 146 1.22 -9.32 14.36
CA SER A 146 2.37 -8.97 13.52
C SER A 146 3.61 -9.72 13.95
N LEU A 147 4.49 -9.98 12.98
CA LEU A 147 5.82 -10.46 13.27
C LEU A 147 6.62 -9.43 14.09
N ASP A 148 6.39 -8.13 13.86
CA ASP A 148 6.91 -7.02 14.68
C ASP A 148 6.62 -7.24 16.18
N TYR A 149 5.37 -7.58 16.52
CA TYR A 149 4.97 -7.86 17.90
C TYR A 149 5.61 -9.13 18.45
N LEU A 150 5.67 -10.20 17.65
CA LEU A 150 6.28 -11.47 18.07
C LEU A 150 7.77 -11.32 18.38
N ILE A 151 8.50 -10.59 17.54
CA ILE A 151 9.94 -10.30 17.75
C ILE A 151 10.13 -9.47 19.02
N HIS A 152 9.32 -8.42 19.21
CA HIS A 152 9.43 -7.57 20.39
C HIS A 152 9.09 -8.32 21.70
N LYS A 153 8.06 -9.17 21.67
CA LYS A 153 7.66 -10.00 22.81
C LYS A 153 8.77 -10.97 23.23
N ASN A 154 9.39 -11.66 22.27
CA ASN A 154 10.48 -12.60 22.55
C ASN A 154 11.74 -11.91 23.09
N LYS A 155 12.00 -10.66 22.72
CA LYS A 155 13.13 -9.88 23.25
C LYS A 155 12.93 -9.49 24.73
N ILE A 156 11.69 -9.19 25.14
CA ILE A 156 11.37 -8.80 26.52
C ILE A 156 11.14 -10.03 27.42
N TYR A 157 10.52 -11.07 26.89
CA TYR A 157 10.26 -12.33 27.61
C TYR A 157 10.88 -13.51 26.84
N PRO A 158 12.20 -13.70 26.93
CA PRO A 158 12.85 -14.81 26.26
C PRO A 158 12.26 -16.13 26.77
N LYS A 159 11.89 -17.01 25.83
CA LYS A 159 11.49 -18.39 26.15
C LYS A 159 12.71 -19.08 26.78
N GLY A 160 12.73 -19.18 28.11
CA GLY A 160 13.86 -19.75 28.86
C GLY A 160 14.08 -19.16 30.26
N ALA A 161 13.44 -18.04 30.63
CA ALA A 161 13.35 -17.64 32.04
C ALA A 161 12.34 -18.53 32.76
N SER A 162 12.77 -19.76 33.08
CA SER A 162 12.06 -20.67 33.96
C SER A 162 11.80 -19.97 35.29
N LYS A 163 10.56 -20.09 35.76
CA LYS A 163 10.20 -19.89 37.15
C LYS A 163 11.08 -20.83 37.98
N GLU A 164 12.08 -20.28 38.68
CA GLU A 164 12.55 -20.85 39.95
C GLU A 164 11.68 -20.30 41.09
#